data_AF-A0A844IET7-F1
#
_entry.id   AF-A0A844IET7-F1
#
_cell.length_a   1.000
_cell.length_b   1.000
_cell.length_c   1.000
_cell.angle_alpha   90.00
_cell.angle_beta   90.00
_cell.angle_gamma   90.00
#
_symmetry.space_group_name_H-M   'P 1'
#
loop_
_entity.id
_entity.type
_entity.pdbx_description
1 polymer ?
#
loop_
_entity_poly.entity_id
_entity_poly.type
_entity_poly.pdbx_seq_one_letter_code
_entity_poly.pdbx_strand_id
1 'polypeptide(L)' 'MVSTEILNSLHTLSRADKLYIMQVLISELAQEETNLIKPDKSYPVWSPYDAFEAANTMLEVLQVAKSQNND' A
#
# COMPACT_ATOMS: atom_id res chain seq x y z
N MET A 1 -18.44 5.00 -16.31
CA MET A 1 -19.01 4.90 -14.95
C MET A 1 -18.97 3.44 -14.53
N VAL A 2 -18.58 3.14 -13.28
CA VAL A 2 -18.59 1.76 -12.76
C VAL A 2 -20.03 1.28 -12.61
N SER A 3 -20.30 0.02 -12.97
CA SER A 3 -21.64 -0.58 -12.84
C SER A 3 -22.09 -0.61 -11.38
N THR A 4 -23.33 -0.21 -11.13
CA THR A 4 -23.94 -0.28 -9.79
C THR A 4 -24.07 -1.70 -9.28
N GLU A 5 -24.23 -2.68 -10.17
CA GLU A 5 -24.24 -4.10 -9.84
C GLU A 5 -22.92 -4.55 -9.22
N ILE A 6 -21.79 -4.16 -9.84
CA ILE A 6 -20.45 -4.48 -9.36
C ILE A 6 -20.21 -3.86 -7.98
N LEU A 7 -20.62 -2.60 -7.79
CA LEU A 7 -20.49 -1.94 -6.49
C LEU A 7 -21.29 -2.66 -5.41
N ASN A 8 -22.54 -3.05 -5.71
CA ASN A 8 -23.37 -3.79 -4.77
C ASN A 8 -22.75 -5.14 -4.40
N SER A 9 -22.19 -5.87 -5.37
CA SER A 9 -21.47 -7.13 -5.12
C SER A 9 -20.22 -6.92 -4.28
N LEU A 10 -19.47 -5.84 -4.48
CA LEU A 10 -18.30 -5.52 -3.66
C LEU A 10 -18.70 -5.17 -2.22
N HIS A 11 -19.84 -4.51 -2.02
CA HIS A 11 -20.29 -4.11 -0.68
C HIS A 11 -20.64 -5.30 0.23
N THR A 12 -21.12 -6.42 -0.32
CA THR A 12 -21.50 -7.61 0.46
C THR A 12 -20.30 -8.43 0.95
N LEU A 13 -19.11 -8.19 0.41
CA LEU A 13 -17.89 -8.91 0.76
C LEU A 13 -17.40 -8.58 2.18
N SER A 14 -16.72 -9.56 2.79
CA SER A 14 -15.99 -9.35 4.04
C SER A 14 -14.85 -8.35 3.86
N ARG A 15 -14.33 -7.78 4.95
CA ARG A 15 -13.17 -6.87 4.88
C ARG A 15 -11.94 -7.56 4.27
N ALA A 16 -11.72 -8.83 4.58
CA ALA A 16 -10.59 -9.59 4.05
C ALA A 16 -10.71 -9.77 2.53
N ASP A 17 -11.90 -10.16 2.05
CA ASP A 17 -12.13 -10.38 0.61
C ASP A 17 -12.04 -9.07 -0.19
N LYS A 18 -12.51 -7.95 0.37
CA LYS A 18 -12.35 -6.62 -0.23
C LYS A 18 -10.87 -6.28 -0.41
N LEU A 19 -10.06 -6.47 0.63
CA LEU A 19 -8.62 -6.21 0.56
C LEU A 19 -7.92 -7.14 -0.44
N TYR A 20 -8.33 -8.40 -0.51
CA TYR A 20 -7.78 -9.35 -1.47
C TYR A 20 -8.10 -8.93 -2.92
N ILE A 21 -9.34 -8.56 -3.21
CA ILE A 21 -9.71 -8.05 -4.55
C ILE A 21 -8.93 -6.79 -4.90
N MET A 22 -8.79 -5.85 -3.96
CA MET A 22 -7.95 -4.66 -4.19
C MET A 22 -6.52 -5.05 -4.56
N GLN A 23 -5.92 -6.01 -3.85
CA GLN A 23 -4.57 -6.48 -4.13
C GLN A 23 -4.45 -7.08 -5.53
N VAL A 24 -5.42 -7.90 -5.95
CA VAL A 24 -5.46 -8.47 -7.31
C VAL A 24 -5.54 -7.35 -8.35
N LEU A 25 -6.51 -6.45 -8.23
CA LEU A 25 -6.71 -5.35 -9.19
C LEU A 25 -5.50 -4.42 -9.27
N ILE A 26 -4.90 -4.06 -8.14
CA ILE A 26 -3.67 -3.24 -8.11
C ILE A 26 -2.52 -3.96 -8.82
N SER A 27 -2.39 -5.27 -8.64
CA SER A 27 -1.34 -6.07 -9.28
C SER A 27 -1.55 -6.20 -10.79
N GLU A 28 -2.79 -6.29 -11.25
CA GLU A 28 -3.15 -6.29 -12.66
C GLU A 28 -2.84 -4.93 -13.31
N LEU A 29 -3.28 -3.84 -12.67
CA LEU A 29 -2.99 -2.48 -13.14
C LEU A 29 -1.48 -2.22 -13.24
N ALA A 30 -0.70 -2.62 -12.24
CA ALA A 30 0.76 -2.49 -12.27
C ALA A 30 1.41 -3.27 -13.43
N GLN A 31 0.82 -4.41 -13.82
CA GLN A 31 1.30 -5.19 -14.97
C GLN A 31 0.91 -4.57 -16.31
N GLU A 32 -0.26 -3.94 -16.41
CA GLU A 32 -0.66 -3.19 -17.60
C GLU A 32 0.24 -1.96 -17.83
N GLU A 33 0.76 -1.38 -16.75
CA GLU A 33 1.68 -0.26 -16.75
C GLU A 33 3.15 -0.65 -17.09
N THR A 34 3.35 -1.49 -18.12
CA THR A 34 4.67 -1.93 -18.62
C THR A 34 5.64 -0.80 -19.02
N ASN A 35 5.19 0.46 -19.06
CA ASN A 35 5.96 1.64 -19.46
C ASN A 35 5.95 2.76 -18.40
N LEU A 36 5.94 2.44 -17.10
CA LEU A 36 6.00 3.43 -16.02
C LEU A 36 7.26 4.30 -16.07
N ILE A 37 8.39 3.66 -16.38
CA ILE A 37 9.69 4.32 -16.56
C ILE A 37 9.83 4.64 -18.04
N LYS A 38 9.62 5.91 -18.39
CA LYS A 38 9.86 6.40 -19.74
C LYS A 38 11.35 6.70 -19.90
N PRO A 39 11.95 6.37 -21.06
CA PRO A 39 13.31 6.82 -21.36
C PRO A 39 13.38 8.35 -21.27
N ASP A 40 14.54 8.87 -20.89
CA ASP A 40 14.84 10.31 -20.77
C ASP A 40 14.02 11.08 -19.71
N LYS A 41 13.44 10.38 -18.73
CA LYS A 41 12.77 10.98 -17.55
C LYS A 41 13.57 10.73 -16.28
N SER A 42 13.82 11.79 -15.51
CA SER A 42 14.33 11.68 -14.14
C SER A 42 13.16 11.47 -13.18
N TYR A 43 13.16 10.35 -12.47
CA TYR A 43 12.20 10.06 -11.41
C TYR A 43 12.86 10.37 -10.06
N PRO A 44 12.12 10.96 -9.09
CA PRO A 44 12.65 11.13 -7.75
C PRO A 44 13.05 9.76 -7.19
N VAL A 45 14.20 9.69 -6.54
CA VAL A 45 14.64 8.48 -5.84
C VAL A 45 13.78 8.38 -4.57
N TRP A 46 12.75 7.54 -4.60
CA TRP A 46 12.02 7.13 -3.40
C TRP A 46 12.85 6.07 -2.67
N SER A 47 14.06 6.44 -2.24
CA SER A 47 14.83 5.56 -1.36
C SER A 47 14.41 5.81 0.08
N PRO A 48 14.27 4.76 0.90
CA PRO A 48 14.09 4.90 2.35
C PRO A 48 15.24 5.66 3.03
N TYR A 49 16.32 5.99 2.32
CA TYR A 49 17.49 6.67 2.85
C TYR A 49 17.16 8.07 3.38
N ASP A 50 16.19 8.76 2.76
CA ASP A 50 15.69 10.06 3.22
C ASP A 50 14.37 9.95 4.02
N ALA A 51 13.89 8.74 4.29
CA ALA A 51 12.67 8.49 5.06
C ALA A 51 12.94 8.45 6.57
N PHE A 52 13.71 9.42 7.07
CA PHE A 52 14.09 9.55 8.48
C PHE A 52 12.88 9.55 9.42
N GLU A 53 11.79 10.17 8.98
CA GLU A 53 10.53 10.22 9.72
C GLU A 53 9.94 8.82 9.91
N ALA A 54 9.89 8.00 8.85
CA ALA A 54 9.37 6.64 8.92
C ALA A 54 10.24 5.74 9.82
N ALA A 55 11.56 5.87 9.74
CA ALA A 55 12.48 5.16 10.62
C ALA A 55 12.29 5.57 12.08
N ASN A 56 12.12 6.87 12.36
CA ASN A 56 11.86 7.38 13.69
C ASN A 56 10.52 6.86 14.26
N THR A 57 9.46 6.87 13.45
CA THR A 57 8.16 6.31 13.85
C THR A 57 8.26 4.83 14.19
N MET A 58 9.01 4.04 13.42
CA MET A 58 9.23 2.63 13.75
C MET A 58 9.98 2.44 15.07
N LEU A 59 11.00 3.27 15.35
CA LEU A 59 11.74 3.24 16.62
C LEU A 59 10.83 3.58 17.81
N GLU A 60 9.99 4.60 17.69
CA GLU A 60 9.03 4.98 18.74
C GLU A 60 8.05 3.85 19.04
N VAL A 61 7.50 3.21 17.99
CA VAL A 61 6.60 2.06 18.13
C VAL A 61 7.29 0.90 18.85
N LEU A 62 8.55 0.60 18.51
CA LEU A 62 9.33 -0.44 19.18
C LEU A 62 9.62 -0.11 20.64
N GLN A 63 9.91 1.15 20.95
CA GLN A 63 10.13 1.62 22.32
C GLN A 63 8.88 1.43 23.17
N VAL A 64 7.72 1.81 22.63
CA VAL A 64 6.41 1.62 23.29
C VAL A 64 6.15 0.12 23.51
N ALA A 65 6.34 -0.71 22.48
CA ALA A 65 6.15 -2.16 22.58
C ALA A 65 7.09 -2.81 23.61
N LYS A 66 8.33 -2.34 23.74
CA LYS A 66 9.28 -2.84 24.74
C LYS A 66 8.86 -2.46 26.15
N SER A 67 8.37 -1.24 26.36
CA SER A 67 7.88 -0.80 27.67
C SER A 67 6.64 -1.60 28.10
N GLN A 68 5.73 -1.94 27.18
CA GLN A 68 4.54 -2.73 27.47
C GLN A 68 4.80 -4.23 27.73
N ASN A 69 5.97 -4.76 27.36
CA ASN A 69 6.35 -6.15 27.62
C ASN A 69 7.18 -6.33 28.91
N ASN A 70 7.51 -5.24 29.61
CA ASN A 70 8.30 -5.26 30.85
C ASN A 70 7.45 -4.92 32.09
N ASP A 71 6.13 -4.81 31.94
CA ASP A 71 5.11 -4.79 33.01
C ASP A 71 4.33 -6.12 32.98
#